data_AF-D8PBQ5-F1
#
_entry.id   AF-D8PBQ5-F1
#
_cell.length_a   1.000
_cell.length_b   1.000
_cell.length_c   1.000
_cell.angle_alpha   90.00
_cell.angle_beta   90.00
_cell.angle_gamma   90.00
#
_symmetry.space_group_name_H-M   'P 1'
#
loop_
_entity.id
_entity.type
_entity.pdbx_description
1 polymer ?
#
loop_
_entity_poly.entity_id
_entity_poly.type
_entity_poly.pdbx_seq_one_letter_code
_entity_poly.pdbx_strand_id
1 'polypeptide(L)'
;MTGRETMSSFKLGLSILWPACWTALPIKMAFAMLFMAMGTIHLETKLGITFLMLLMTPVSVFAFFVISLGVGFHFGEGTGLPLLFLVCIPVDIWSLGLVARTVFLERLRLEPPASLGVGLWVRFAVAGAIYLPFLWVVQGGATDLARSIVKSILDTDMLKHMPVAERIGLEFTAWGSASLVVLLALTYIGLSILGKLVEGRAANAQPAGDTYQELISRWDMIRVPADQSLMLTAFTAAGAVLSILFWAVLPVSTPHPHECCKPAAETVAPPFDAQKSLSKGEKAFKDAELKIAAIEQRSAEDEKDKQKGGKDKAGVKESSPKNEGKPAQPAAGKPAGSGK
;
A
#
# COMPACT_ATOMS: atom_id res chain seq x y z
N MET A 1 23.73 -21.57 -44.65
CA MET A 1 23.27 -21.20 -43.29
C MET A 1 22.14 -22.14 -42.88
N THR A 2 22.42 -23.09 -41.99
CA THR A 2 21.48 -24.15 -41.56
C THR A 2 21.48 -24.18 -40.04
N GLY A 3 20.31 -24.09 -39.40
CA GLY A 3 20.19 -23.94 -37.95
C GLY A 3 19.42 -22.68 -37.50
N ARG A 4 18.31 -22.35 -38.17
CA ARG A 4 17.35 -21.36 -37.64
C ARG A 4 16.49 -22.09 -36.61
N GLU A 5 16.76 -21.92 -35.31
CA GLU A 5 15.94 -22.54 -34.26
C GLU A 5 14.51 -21.97 -34.30
N THR A 6 13.58 -22.72 -34.86
CA THR A 6 12.17 -22.36 -34.88
C THR A 6 11.56 -22.56 -33.50
N MET A 7 11.60 -21.52 -32.67
CA MET A 7 10.85 -21.49 -31.40
C MET A 7 9.37 -21.78 -31.68
N SER A 8 8.76 -22.69 -30.93
CA SER A 8 7.32 -22.95 -31.02
C SER A 8 6.52 -21.74 -30.54
N SER A 9 5.30 -21.56 -31.07
CA SER A 9 4.43 -20.41 -30.76
C SER A 9 4.28 -20.18 -29.26
N PHE A 10 4.02 -21.25 -28.49
CA PHE A 10 3.99 -21.21 -27.02
C PHE A 10 5.27 -20.61 -26.42
N LYS A 11 6.45 -21.10 -26.82
CA LYS A 11 7.74 -20.59 -26.31
C LYS A 11 7.94 -19.13 -26.68
N LEU A 12 7.58 -18.73 -27.91
CA LEU A 12 7.71 -17.34 -28.38
C LEU A 12 6.80 -16.39 -27.61
N GLY A 13 5.52 -16.74 -27.46
CA GLY A 13 4.54 -15.96 -26.68
C GLY A 13 4.95 -15.82 -25.21
N LEU A 14 5.39 -16.92 -24.58
CA LEU A 14 5.91 -16.92 -23.21
C LEU A 14 7.18 -16.05 -23.07
N SER A 15 8.13 -16.16 -24.02
CA SER A 15 9.41 -15.43 -23.99
C SER A 15 9.26 -13.91 -24.11
N ILE A 16 8.13 -13.42 -24.61
CA ILE A 16 7.85 -11.99 -24.73
C ILE A 16 6.90 -11.51 -23.63
N LEU A 17 5.76 -12.19 -23.43
CA LEU A 17 4.77 -11.75 -22.44
C LEU A 17 5.33 -11.78 -21.03
N TRP A 18 5.92 -12.90 -20.60
CA TRP A 18 6.30 -13.08 -19.20
C TRP A 18 7.38 -12.09 -18.75
N PRO A 19 8.51 -11.91 -19.47
CA PRO A 19 9.47 -10.87 -19.08
C PRO A 19 8.90 -9.46 -19.19
N ALA A 20 8.07 -9.14 -20.21
CA ALA A 20 7.49 -7.80 -20.35
C ALA A 20 6.55 -7.43 -19.19
N CYS A 21 5.79 -8.40 -18.66
CA CYS A 21 4.98 -8.23 -17.45
C CYS A 21 5.86 -7.90 -16.24
N TRP A 22 6.94 -8.64 -16.00
CA TRP A 22 7.85 -8.40 -14.88
C TRP A 22 8.70 -7.12 -15.02
N THR A 23 9.13 -6.77 -16.23
CA THR A 23 9.83 -5.49 -16.49
C THR A 23 8.94 -4.28 -16.26
N ALA A 24 7.63 -4.40 -16.52
CA ALA A 24 6.68 -3.33 -16.26
C ALA A 24 6.21 -3.26 -14.79
N LEU A 25 6.20 -4.39 -14.06
CA LEU A 25 5.56 -4.50 -12.75
C LEU A 25 6.03 -3.44 -11.72
N PRO A 26 7.33 -3.12 -11.53
CA PRO A 26 7.74 -2.13 -10.54
C PRO A 26 7.14 -0.74 -10.77
N ILE A 27 7.04 -0.33 -12.04
CA ILE A 27 6.47 0.96 -12.45
C ILE A 27 4.96 0.96 -12.17
N LYS A 28 4.25 -0.12 -12.54
CA LYS A 28 2.82 -0.28 -12.25
C LYS A 28 2.52 -0.27 -10.75
N MET A 29 3.34 -0.96 -9.95
CA MET A 29 3.18 -1.01 -8.50
C MET A 29 3.40 0.34 -7.84
N ALA A 30 4.29 1.20 -8.36
CA ALA A 30 4.43 2.57 -7.88
C ALA A 30 3.14 3.39 -8.09
N PHE A 31 2.53 3.33 -9.28
CA PHE A 31 1.24 3.98 -9.53
C PHE A 31 0.08 3.36 -8.76
N ALA A 32 0.06 2.03 -8.58
CA ALA A 32 -0.95 1.35 -7.79
C ALA A 32 -0.90 1.76 -6.31
N MET A 33 0.30 1.82 -5.72
CA MET A 33 0.50 2.29 -4.35
C MET A 33 0.14 3.77 -4.20
N LEU A 34 0.48 4.63 -5.17
CA LEU A 34 0.06 6.03 -5.19
C LEU A 34 -1.47 6.15 -5.17
N PHE A 35 -2.18 5.44 -6.06
CA PHE A 35 -3.64 5.54 -6.16
C PHE A 35 -4.37 4.89 -4.96
N MET A 36 -3.81 3.85 -4.34
CA MET A 36 -4.29 3.34 -3.05
C MET A 36 -4.07 4.35 -1.91
N ALA A 37 -2.90 5.02 -1.85
CA ALA A 37 -2.63 6.06 -0.85
C ALA A 37 -3.51 7.31 -1.02
N MET A 38 -3.93 7.60 -2.25
CA MET A 38 -4.94 8.63 -2.58
C MET A 38 -6.38 8.22 -2.22
N GLY A 39 -6.62 6.99 -1.78
CA GLY A 39 -7.97 6.46 -1.54
C GLY A 39 -8.83 6.33 -2.81
N THR A 40 -8.23 6.32 -4.00
CA THR A 40 -8.99 6.23 -5.27
C THR A 40 -9.21 4.80 -5.77
N ILE A 41 -8.59 3.81 -5.09
CA ILE A 41 -8.78 2.37 -5.34
C ILE A 41 -9.04 1.67 -4.01
N HIS A 42 -10.20 1.02 -3.90
CA HIS A 42 -10.50 0.09 -2.83
C HIS A 42 -10.41 -1.35 -3.35
N LEU A 43 -9.30 -2.02 -3.00
CA LEU A 43 -9.11 -3.45 -3.21
C LEU A 43 -9.59 -4.20 -1.97
N GLU A 44 -10.79 -4.78 -2.04
CA GLU A 44 -11.33 -5.64 -0.99
C GLU A 44 -10.62 -7.02 -0.95
N THR A 45 -11.36 -8.09 -0.65
CA THR A 45 -11.00 -9.51 -0.75
C THR A 45 -10.39 -9.96 -2.09
N LYS A 46 -10.41 -9.10 -3.13
CA LYS A 46 -10.01 -9.40 -4.51
C LYS A 46 -8.56 -9.02 -4.84
N LEU A 47 -7.76 -8.59 -3.87
CA LEU A 47 -6.37 -8.13 -4.07
C LEU A 47 -5.51 -9.07 -4.93
N GLY A 48 -5.60 -10.39 -4.72
CA GLY A 48 -4.81 -11.36 -5.49
C GLY A 48 -5.16 -11.42 -6.98
N ILE A 49 -6.45 -11.32 -7.34
CA ILE A 49 -6.88 -11.36 -8.75
C ILE A 49 -6.67 -10.00 -9.43
N THR A 50 -6.82 -8.88 -8.69
CA THR A 50 -6.51 -7.55 -9.22
C THR A 50 -5.00 -7.32 -9.39
N PHE A 51 -4.15 -7.90 -8.53
CA PHE A 51 -2.70 -7.99 -8.75
C PHE A 51 -2.36 -8.80 -10.01
N LEU A 52 -2.99 -9.96 -10.22
CA LEU A 52 -2.76 -10.77 -11.42
C LEU A 52 -3.21 -10.03 -12.69
N MET A 53 -4.34 -9.32 -12.64
CA MET A 53 -4.77 -8.44 -13.72
C MET A 53 -3.78 -7.30 -13.98
N LEU A 54 -3.22 -6.67 -12.94
CA LEU A 54 -2.22 -5.60 -13.05
C LEU A 54 -0.88 -6.09 -13.64
N LEU A 55 -0.41 -7.26 -13.22
CA LEU A 55 0.74 -7.93 -13.83
C LEU A 55 0.52 -8.16 -15.33
N MET A 56 -0.68 -8.63 -15.68
CA MET A 56 -1.06 -9.04 -17.04
C MET A 56 -1.73 -7.94 -17.89
N THR A 57 -1.61 -6.65 -17.56
CA THR A 57 -2.21 -5.54 -18.36
C THR A 57 -1.89 -5.55 -19.86
N PRO A 58 -0.75 -6.08 -20.38
CA PRO A 58 -0.55 -6.22 -21.84
C PRO A 58 -1.63 -7.04 -22.55
N VAL A 59 -2.38 -7.87 -21.82
CA VAL A 59 -3.52 -8.66 -22.31
C VAL A 59 -4.83 -8.36 -21.56
N SER A 60 -4.76 -8.00 -20.27
CA SER A 60 -5.96 -7.81 -19.44
C SER A 60 -6.63 -6.45 -19.55
N VAL A 61 -5.95 -5.42 -20.09
CA VAL A 61 -6.41 -4.02 -20.06
C VAL A 61 -7.84 -3.81 -20.57
N PHE A 62 -8.23 -4.45 -21.68
CA PHE A 62 -9.61 -4.41 -22.18
C PHE A 62 -10.47 -5.54 -21.61
N ALA A 63 -9.89 -6.70 -21.32
CA ALA A 63 -10.61 -7.83 -20.72
C ALA A 63 -11.21 -7.47 -19.35
N PHE A 64 -10.54 -6.62 -18.57
CA PHE A 64 -11.05 -6.03 -17.33
C PHE A 64 -12.45 -5.43 -17.53
N PHE A 65 -12.61 -4.57 -18.53
CA PHE A 65 -13.89 -3.92 -18.84
C PHE A 65 -14.91 -4.91 -19.41
N VAL A 66 -14.48 -5.84 -20.28
CA VAL A 66 -15.39 -6.86 -20.85
C VAL A 66 -15.93 -7.81 -19.77
N ILE A 67 -15.10 -8.24 -18.81
CA ILE A 67 -15.53 -9.07 -17.68
C ILE A 67 -16.41 -8.27 -16.72
N SER A 68 -16.03 -7.02 -16.40
CA SER A 68 -16.81 -6.16 -15.50
C SER A 68 -18.21 -5.86 -16.06
N LEU A 69 -18.31 -5.50 -17.35
CA LEU A 69 -19.57 -5.14 -18.01
C LEU A 69 -20.39 -6.36 -18.43
N GLY A 70 -19.75 -7.40 -18.95
CA GLY A 70 -20.42 -8.58 -19.51
C GLY A 70 -20.75 -9.69 -18.50
N VAL A 71 -20.07 -9.72 -17.35
CA VAL A 71 -20.25 -10.73 -16.29
C VAL A 71 -20.63 -10.10 -14.94
N GLY A 72 -20.69 -8.75 -14.85
CA GLY A 72 -21.03 -8.04 -13.61
C GLY A 72 -19.98 -8.15 -12.51
N PHE A 73 -18.75 -8.57 -12.82
CA PHE A 73 -17.73 -8.81 -11.81
C PHE A 73 -16.92 -7.54 -11.51
N HIS A 74 -17.23 -6.88 -10.39
CA HIS A 74 -16.47 -5.73 -9.90
C HIS A 74 -15.15 -6.18 -9.25
N PHE A 75 -14.01 -5.68 -9.72
CA PHE A 75 -12.66 -6.02 -9.22
C PHE A 75 -12.20 -5.18 -8.01
N GLY A 76 -12.92 -4.11 -7.71
CA GLY A 76 -12.66 -3.12 -6.65
C GLY A 76 -13.52 -1.88 -6.90
N GLU A 77 -13.58 -0.98 -5.92
CA GLU A 77 -14.33 0.29 -6.03
C GLU A 77 -13.41 1.49 -6.25
N GLY A 78 -13.99 2.58 -6.77
CA GLY A 78 -13.29 3.85 -7.05
C GLY A 78 -12.85 4.01 -8.51
N THR A 79 -12.65 5.27 -8.91
CA THR A 79 -12.24 5.65 -10.28
C THR A 79 -10.75 5.43 -10.57
N GLY A 80 -9.93 5.22 -9.53
CA GLY A 80 -8.49 5.02 -9.64
C GLY A 80 -8.12 3.74 -10.39
N LEU A 81 -8.95 2.69 -10.35
CA LEU A 81 -8.60 1.42 -10.99
C LEU A 81 -8.65 1.50 -12.53
N PRO A 82 -9.71 2.04 -13.17
CA PRO A 82 -9.67 2.41 -14.59
C PRO A 82 -8.53 3.35 -14.97
N LEU A 83 -8.20 4.34 -14.13
CA LEU A 83 -7.08 5.25 -14.36
C LEU A 83 -5.73 4.52 -14.31
N LEU A 84 -5.55 3.58 -13.39
CA LEU A 84 -4.34 2.75 -13.28
C LEU A 84 -4.14 1.92 -14.54
N PHE A 85 -5.21 1.31 -15.08
CA PHE A 85 -5.18 0.59 -16.36
C PHE A 85 -4.78 1.50 -17.53
N LEU A 86 -5.26 2.75 -17.57
CA LEU A 86 -4.86 3.74 -18.58
C LEU A 86 -3.36 4.09 -18.47
N VAL A 87 -2.85 4.31 -17.24
CA VAL A 87 -1.42 4.56 -16.98
C VAL A 87 -0.55 3.35 -17.31
N CYS A 88 -1.07 2.12 -17.22
CA CYS A 88 -0.33 0.91 -17.62
C CYS A 88 -0.07 0.83 -19.14
N ILE A 89 -0.91 1.43 -19.99
CA ILE A 89 -0.80 1.37 -21.46
C ILE A 89 0.60 1.77 -21.97
N PRO A 90 1.14 2.98 -21.68
CA PRO A 90 2.48 3.37 -22.14
C PRO A 90 3.58 2.49 -21.53
N VAL A 91 3.41 2.00 -20.31
CA VAL A 91 4.39 1.12 -19.64
C VAL A 91 4.45 -0.25 -20.32
N ASP A 92 3.31 -0.81 -20.72
CA ASP A 92 3.23 -2.09 -21.44
C ASP A 92 3.73 -1.97 -22.89
N ILE A 93 3.42 -0.86 -23.56
CA ILE A 93 3.97 -0.55 -24.90
C ILE A 93 5.50 -0.49 -24.85
N TRP A 94 6.05 0.13 -23.80
CA TRP A 94 7.49 0.19 -23.55
C TRP A 94 8.07 -1.19 -23.22
N SER A 95 7.51 -1.95 -22.29
CA SER A 95 8.08 -3.23 -21.86
C SER A 95 7.99 -4.32 -22.93
N LEU A 96 6.85 -4.42 -23.65
CA LEU A 96 6.74 -5.27 -24.84
C LEU A 96 7.71 -4.81 -25.93
N GLY A 97 7.87 -3.50 -26.14
CA GLY A 97 8.82 -2.96 -27.10
C GLY A 97 10.27 -3.32 -26.79
N LEU A 98 10.66 -3.22 -25.51
CA LEU A 98 11.99 -3.59 -25.03
C LEU A 98 12.24 -5.09 -25.20
N VAL A 99 11.37 -5.94 -24.63
CA VAL A 99 11.55 -7.40 -24.60
C VAL A 99 11.44 -8.01 -26.00
N ALA A 100 10.48 -7.58 -26.82
CA ALA A 100 10.35 -8.10 -28.18
C ALA A 100 11.56 -7.71 -29.06
N ARG A 101 12.20 -6.55 -28.84
CA ARG A 101 13.46 -6.20 -29.52
C ARG A 101 14.60 -7.16 -29.15
N THR A 102 14.72 -7.59 -27.88
CA THR A 102 15.74 -8.58 -27.49
C THR A 102 15.48 -9.93 -28.15
N VAL A 103 14.23 -10.42 -28.13
CA VAL A 103 13.87 -11.71 -28.74
C VAL A 103 14.04 -11.69 -30.27
N PHE A 104 13.67 -10.60 -30.95
CA PHE A 104 13.86 -10.48 -32.40
C PHE A 104 15.34 -10.50 -32.80
N LEU A 105 16.18 -9.71 -32.13
CA LEU A 105 17.61 -9.61 -32.46
C LEU A 105 18.39 -10.85 -32.00
N GLU A 106 18.34 -11.22 -30.72
CA GLU A 106 19.15 -12.32 -30.17
C GLU A 106 18.73 -13.70 -30.72
N ARG A 107 17.42 -13.99 -30.66
CA ARG A 107 16.86 -15.35 -30.84
C ARG A 107 16.37 -15.60 -32.25
N LEU A 108 15.63 -14.66 -32.84
CA LEU A 108 15.08 -14.82 -34.19
C LEU A 108 16.06 -14.37 -35.30
N ARG A 109 17.04 -13.52 -34.97
CA ARG A 109 17.96 -12.86 -35.92
C ARG A 109 17.22 -12.06 -37.00
N LEU A 110 16.24 -11.29 -36.55
CA LEU A 110 15.39 -10.43 -37.37
C LEU A 110 15.49 -8.96 -36.93
N GLU A 111 15.46 -8.05 -37.90
CA GLU A 111 15.38 -6.62 -37.63
C GLU A 111 14.03 -6.27 -37.00
N PRO A 112 13.98 -5.71 -35.78
CA PRO A 112 12.74 -5.42 -35.09
C PRO A 112 12.05 -4.20 -35.74
N PRO A 113 10.79 -4.32 -36.20
CA PRO A 113 10.07 -3.17 -36.75
C PRO A 113 10.01 -2.00 -35.76
N ALA A 114 10.16 -0.76 -36.23
CA ALA A 114 10.11 0.43 -35.37
C ALA A 114 8.86 0.46 -34.48
N SER A 115 7.70 0.05 -35.03
CA SER A 115 6.40 -0.06 -34.37
C SER A 115 6.17 -1.32 -33.54
N LEU A 116 7.21 -2.13 -33.23
CA LEU A 116 7.03 -3.46 -32.61
C LEU A 116 6.32 -3.42 -31.25
N GLY A 117 6.63 -2.45 -30.37
CA GLY A 117 6.00 -2.33 -29.04
C GLY A 117 4.50 -2.09 -29.11
N VAL A 118 4.06 -0.95 -29.67
CA VAL A 118 2.64 -0.63 -29.94
C VAL A 118 1.98 -1.73 -30.76
N GLY A 119 2.70 -2.24 -31.76
CA GLY A 119 2.23 -3.21 -32.72
C GLY A 119 2.02 -4.64 -32.20
N LEU A 120 2.65 -4.99 -31.08
CA LEU A 120 2.35 -6.17 -30.29
C LEU A 120 1.33 -5.86 -29.20
N TRP A 121 1.43 -4.72 -28.52
CA TRP A 121 0.50 -4.31 -27.48
C TRP A 121 -0.96 -4.31 -27.96
N VAL A 122 -1.26 -3.67 -29.10
CA VAL A 122 -2.63 -3.68 -29.67
C VAL A 122 -3.10 -5.12 -29.95
N ARG A 123 -2.22 -5.98 -30.48
CA ARG A 123 -2.56 -7.38 -30.80
C ARG A 123 -2.80 -8.20 -29.52
N PHE A 124 -1.99 -8.00 -28.49
CA PHE A 124 -2.07 -8.71 -27.21
C PHE A 124 -3.30 -8.24 -26.41
N ALA A 125 -3.55 -6.94 -26.36
CA ALA A 125 -4.69 -6.35 -25.68
C ALA A 125 -6.03 -6.76 -26.34
N VAL A 126 -6.11 -6.78 -27.69
CA VAL A 126 -7.30 -7.27 -28.42
C VAL A 126 -7.47 -8.78 -28.27
N ALA A 127 -6.39 -9.57 -28.35
CA ALA A 127 -6.48 -11.01 -28.13
C ALA A 127 -6.92 -11.34 -26.70
N GLY A 128 -6.41 -10.63 -25.70
CA GLY A 128 -6.82 -10.77 -24.31
C GLY A 128 -8.26 -10.31 -24.07
N ALA A 129 -8.71 -9.22 -24.72
CA ALA A 129 -10.10 -8.73 -24.66
C ALA A 129 -11.14 -9.80 -25.06
N ILE A 130 -10.75 -10.73 -25.94
CA ILE A 130 -11.60 -11.84 -26.41
C ILE A 130 -11.33 -13.10 -25.58
N TYR A 131 -10.04 -13.43 -25.36
CA TYR A 131 -9.64 -14.72 -24.80
C TYR A 131 -9.77 -14.80 -23.27
N LEU A 132 -9.53 -13.71 -22.54
CA LEU A 132 -9.62 -13.73 -21.07
C LEU A 132 -11.07 -13.80 -20.54
N PRO A 133 -12.08 -13.14 -21.13
CA PRO A 133 -13.48 -13.40 -20.77
C PRO A 133 -13.94 -14.82 -21.11
N PHE A 134 -13.48 -15.37 -22.25
CA PHE A 134 -13.72 -16.78 -22.59
C PHE A 134 -13.08 -17.73 -21.57
N LEU A 135 -11.80 -17.51 -21.22
CA LEU A 135 -11.09 -18.26 -20.18
C LEU A 135 -11.81 -18.14 -18.84
N TRP A 136 -12.28 -16.96 -18.45
CA TRP A 136 -13.04 -16.74 -17.21
C TRP A 136 -14.31 -17.61 -17.15
N VAL A 137 -15.13 -17.60 -18.21
CA VAL A 137 -16.38 -18.38 -18.26
C VAL A 137 -16.10 -19.88 -18.27
N VAL A 138 -15.15 -20.35 -19.11
CA VAL A 138 -14.81 -21.78 -19.20
C VAL A 138 -14.17 -22.29 -17.90
N GLN A 139 -13.25 -21.52 -17.31
CA GLN A 139 -12.58 -21.88 -16.06
C GLN A 139 -13.57 -21.90 -14.88
N GLY A 140 -14.49 -20.93 -14.81
CA GLY A 140 -15.57 -20.91 -13.83
C GLY A 140 -16.44 -22.16 -13.94
N GLY A 141 -17.03 -22.40 -15.12
CA GLY A 141 -17.89 -23.56 -15.37
C GLY A 141 -17.20 -24.90 -15.13
N ALA A 142 -15.93 -25.04 -15.53
CA ALA A 142 -15.14 -26.24 -15.24
C ALA A 142 -14.88 -26.43 -13.74
N THR A 143 -14.67 -25.35 -12.98
CA THR A 143 -14.47 -25.39 -11.52
C THR A 143 -15.75 -25.77 -10.80
N ASP A 144 -16.91 -25.22 -11.20
CA ASP A 144 -18.18 -25.54 -10.56
C ASP A 144 -18.70 -26.95 -10.93
N LEU A 145 -18.44 -27.42 -12.15
CA LEU A 145 -18.63 -28.81 -12.53
C LEU A 145 -17.75 -29.76 -11.70
N ALA A 146 -16.46 -29.44 -11.54
CA ALA A 146 -15.54 -30.23 -10.72
C ALA A 146 -15.99 -30.27 -9.24
N ARG A 147 -16.40 -29.14 -8.66
CA ARG A 147 -16.98 -29.07 -7.31
C ARG A 147 -18.24 -29.95 -7.19
N SER A 148 -19.15 -29.88 -8.16
CA SER A 148 -20.39 -30.66 -8.17
C SER A 148 -20.11 -32.17 -8.16
N ILE A 149 -19.21 -32.64 -9.03
CA ILE A 149 -18.80 -34.04 -9.11
C ILE A 149 -18.10 -34.49 -7.81
N VAL A 150 -17.14 -33.72 -7.31
CA VAL A 150 -16.38 -34.05 -6.09
C VAL A 150 -17.29 -34.09 -4.86
N LYS A 151 -18.25 -33.17 -4.74
CA LYS A 151 -19.23 -33.20 -3.66
C LYS A 151 -20.12 -34.43 -3.73
N SER A 152 -20.62 -34.79 -4.92
CA SER A 152 -21.39 -36.02 -5.14
C SER A 152 -20.63 -37.29 -4.73
N ILE A 153 -19.32 -37.35 -5.03
CA ILE A 153 -18.44 -38.44 -4.58
C ILE A 153 -18.29 -38.45 -3.06
N LEU A 154 -18.00 -37.31 -2.44
CA LEU A 154 -17.79 -37.19 -0.98
C LEU A 154 -19.05 -37.43 -0.14
N ASP A 155 -20.23 -37.20 -0.69
CA ASP A 155 -21.52 -37.51 -0.05
C ASP A 155 -21.96 -38.98 -0.27
N THR A 156 -21.08 -39.85 -0.80
CA THR A 156 -21.27 -41.32 -0.85
C THR A 156 -21.03 -41.95 0.54
N ASP A 157 -21.79 -42.99 0.91
CA ASP A 157 -21.78 -43.57 2.27
C ASP A 157 -20.41 -44.01 2.80
N MET A 158 -19.47 -44.43 1.94
CA MET A 158 -18.11 -44.77 2.36
C MET A 158 -17.26 -43.58 2.83
N LEU A 159 -17.65 -42.34 2.51
CA LEU A 159 -16.87 -41.13 2.80
C LEU A 159 -17.56 -40.16 3.78
N LYS A 160 -18.85 -40.36 4.08
CA LYS A 160 -19.63 -39.52 5.03
C LYS A 160 -19.04 -39.40 6.43
N HIS A 161 -18.24 -40.38 6.86
CA HIS A 161 -17.64 -40.45 8.21
C HIS A 161 -16.21 -39.87 8.28
N MET A 162 -15.68 -39.32 7.18
CA MET A 162 -14.34 -38.72 7.15
C MET A 162 -14.25 -37.46 8.04
N PRO A 163 -13.16 -37.25 8.82
CA PRO A 163 -12.95 -36.03 9.60
C PRO A 163 -13.05 -34.76 8.77
N VAL A 164 -13.64 -33.70 9.33
CA VAL A 164 -13.93 -32.44 8.62
C VAL A 164 -12.70 -31.82 7.95
N ALA A 165 -11.54 -31.87 8.61
CA ALA A 165 -10.28 -31.34 8.05
C ALA A 165 -9.80 -32.14 6.83
N GLU A 166 -9.88 -33.48 6.89
CA GLU A 166 -9.52 -34.37 5.78
C GLU A 166 -10.50 -34.20 4.61
N ARG A 167 -11.81 -34.11 4.91
CA ARG A 167 -12.85 -33.87 3.89
C ARG A 167 -12.59 -32.56 3.14
N ILE A 168 -12.30 -31.45 3.83
CA ILE A 168 -12.01 -30.15 3.19
C ILE A 168 -10.73 -30.22 2.35
N GLY A 169 -9.66 -30.86 2.86
CA GLY A 169 -8.41 -31.03 2.13
C GLY A 169 -8.56 -31.86 0.86
N LEU A 170 -9.30 -32.97 0.93
CA LEU A 170 -9.60 -33.85 -0.19
C LEU A 170 -10.52 -33.15 -1.20
N GLU A 171 -11.59 -32.49 -0.75
CA GLU A 171 -12.50 -31.71 -1.59
C GLU A 171 -11.74 -30.66 -2.40
N PHE A 172 -10.97 -29.80 -1.72
CA PHE A 172 -10.17 -28.76 -2.35
C PHE A 172 -9.13 -29.32 -3.33
N THR A 173 -8.45 -30.41 -2.98
CA THR A 173 -7.44 -31.04 -3.85
C THR A 173 -8.08 -31.68 -5.08
N ALA A 174 -9.23 -32.34 -4.93
CA ALA A 174 -9.90 -33.04 -6.02
C ALA A 174 -10.49 -32.08 -7.06
N TRP A 175 -11.27 -31.06 -6.65
CA TRP A 175 -11.80 -30.09 -7.63
C TRP A 175 -10.72 -29.10 -8.08
N GLY A 176 -9.79 -28.75 -7.20
CA GLY A 176 -8.68 -27.83 -7.48
C GLY A 176 -7.69 -28.38 -8.49
N SER A 177 -7.33 -29.67 -8.43
CA SER A 177 -6.45 -30.30 -9.43
C SER A 177 -7.10 -30.41 -10.80
N ALA A 178 -8.38 -30.81 -10.89
CA ALA A 178 -9.14 -30.82 -12.13
C ALA A 178 -9.25 -29.40 -12.74
N SER A 179 -9.60 -28.40 -11.92
CA SER A 179 -9.63 -26.99 -12.29
C SER A 179 -8.27 -26.50 -12.80
N LEU A 180 -7.16 -26.85 -12.12
CA LEU A 180 -5.80 -26.49 -12.51
C LEU A 180 -5.39 -27.08 -13.86
N VAL A 181 -5.75 -28.33 -14.17
CA VAL A 181 -5.46 -28.94 -15.48
C VAL A 181 -6.15 -28.19 -16.62
N VAL A 182 -7.41 -27.77 -16.44
CA VAL A 182 -8.12 -26.93 -17.41
C VAL A 182 -7.45 -25.56 -17.55
N LEU A 183 -7.04 -24.93 -16.43
CA LEU A 183 -6.37 -23.64 -16.44
C LEU A 183 -5.02 -23.70 -17.18
N LEU A 184 -4.24 -24.76 -16.99
CA LEU A 184 -2.98 -24.98 -17.68
C LEU A 184 -3.18 -25.19 -19.19
N ALA A 185 -4.19 -25.95 -19.60
CA ALA A 185 -4.55 -26.13 -21.01
C ALA A 185 -4.97 -24.81 -21.67
N LEU A 186 -5.82 -24.01 -21.01
CA LEU A 186 -6.22 -22.69 -21.49
C LEU A 186 -5.04 -21.71 -21.52
N THR A 187 -4.15 -21.74 -20.52
CA THR A 187 -2.93 -20.91 -20.48
C THR A 187 -1.99 -21.27 -21.64
N TYR A 188 -1.83 -22.57 -21.96
CA TYR A 188 -1.06 -23.03 -23.10
C TYR A 188 -1.64 -22.55 -24.45
N ILE A 189 -2.95 -22.63 -24.61
CA ILE A 189 -3.66 -22.13 -25.80
C ILE A 189 -3.48 -20.60 -25.93
N GLY A 190 -3.72 -19.85 -24.86
CA GLY A 190 -3.54 -18.39 -24.83
C GLY A 190 -2.12 -17.96 -25.21
N LEU A 191 -1.10 -18.54 -24.59
CA LEU A 191 0.30 -18.26 -24.92
C LEU A 191 0.67 -18.65 -26.36
N SER A 192 0.06 -19.72 -26.90
CA SER A 192 0.23 -20.11 -28.30
C SER A 192 -0.40 -19.13 -29.29
N ILE A 193 -1.58 -18.58 -28.96
CA ILE A 193 -2.24 -17.51 -29.75
C ILE A 193 -1.36 -16.24 -29.77
N LEU A 194 -0.85 -15.81 -28.61
CA LEU A 194 0.07 -14.67 -28.53
C LEU A 194 1.35 -14.92 -29.33
N GLY A 195 1.89 -16.14 -29.28
CA GLY A 195 2.98 -16.59 -30.14
C GLY A 195 2.70 -16.41 -31.63
N LYS A 196 1.52 -16.84 -32.12
CA LYS A 196 1.11 -16.66 -33.52
C LYS A 196 1.01 -15.18 -33.93
N LEU A 197 0.60 -14.30 -33.01
CA LEU A 197 0.55 -12.85 -33.26
C LEU A 197 1.95 -12.21 -33.37
N VAL A 198 2.95 -12.80 -32.72
CA VAL A 198 4.38 -12.45 -32.88
C VAL A 198 4.98 -13.07 -34.16
N GLU A 199 4.67 -14.33 -34.49
CA GLU A 199 5.07 -14.95 -35.76
C GLU A 199 4.58 -14.10 -36.96
N GLY A 200 3.35 -13.59 -36.90
CA GLY A 200 2.80 -12.63 -37.87
C GLY A 200 3.42 -11.22 -37.85
N ARG A 201 4.38 -10.94 -36.96
CA ARG A 201 5.33 -9.80 -37.09
C ARG A 201 6.66 -10.29 -37.66
N ALA A 202 7.20 -11.39 -37.15
CA ALA A 202 8.46 -11.98 -37.59
C ALA A 202 8.48 -12.33 -39.09
N ALA A 203 7.38 -12.83 -39.63
CA ALA A 203 7.24 -13.17 -41.06
C ALA A 203 7.39 -11.98 -42.02
N ASN A 204 7.29 -10.74 -41.51
CA ASN A 204 7.44 -9.50 -42.29
C ASN A 204 8.73 -8.73 -41.93
N ALA A 205 9.59 -9.30 -41.09
CA ALA A 205 10.85 -8.69 -40.68
C ALA A 205 12.01 -9.18 -41.58
N GLN A 206 12.95 -8.27 -41.89
CA GLN A 206 14.17 -8.63 -42.60
C GLN A 206 15.12 -9.41 -41.68
N PRO A 207 15.96 -10.31 -42.21
CA PRO A 207 17.04 -10.90 -41.42
C PRO A 207 18.03 -9.81 -40.98
N ALA A 208 18.51 -9.90 -39.73
CA ALA A 208 19.60 -9.05 -39.27
C ALA A 208 20.89 -9.45 -39.99
N GLY A 209 21.54 -8.49 -40.66
CA GLY A 209 22.75 -8.74 -41.47
C GLY A 209 24.06 -8.76 -40.68
N ASP A 210 24.05 -8.13 -39.50
CA ASP A 210 25.21 -7.95 -38.61
C ASP A 210 25.85 -9.25 -38.13
N THR A 211 27.14 -9.19 -37.81
CA THR A 211 27.75 -10.19 -36.93
C THR A 211 27.14 -10.12 -35.52
N TYR A 212 27.28 -11.19 -34.73
CA TYR A 212 26.70 -11.23 -33.38
C TYR A 212 27.24 -10.12 -32.46
N GLN A 213 28.48 -9.70 -32.63
CA GLN A 213 29.11 -8.67 -31.78
C GLN A 213 28.61 -7.26 -32.14
N GLU A 214 28.42 -6.97 -33.43
CA GLU A 214 27.77 -5.74 -33.89
C GLU A 214 26.30 -5.68 -33.43
N LEU A 215 25.59 -6.80 -33.52
CA LEU A 215 24.20 -6.92 -33.07
C LEU A 215 24.04 -6.67 -31.56
N ILE A 216 24.97 -7.13 -30.71
CA ILE A 216 25.01 -6.78 -29.28
C ILE A 216 25.29 -5.30 -29.09
N SER A 217 26.34 -4.77 -29.74
CA SER A 217 26.73 -3.35 -29.64
C SER A 217 25.57 -2.42 -30.02
N ARG A 218 24.90 -2.71 -31.14
CA ARG A 218 23.71 -2.00 -31.62
C ARG A 218 22.53 -2.09 -30.65
N TRP A 219 22.35 -3.22 -29.98
CA TRP A 219 21.29 -3.43 -28.99
C TRP A 219 21.54 -2.69 -27.67
N ASP A 220 22.78 -2.63 -27.18
CA ASP A 220 23.14 -1.79 -26.03
C ASP A 220 22.97 -0.29 -26.37
N MET A 221 23.36 0.14 -27.57
CA MET A 221 23.14 1.52 -28.04
C MET A 221 21.65 1.86 -28.27
N ILE A 222 20.77 0.87 -28.44
CA ILE A 222 19.30 1.07 -28.46
C ILE A 222 18.73 1.27 -27.03
N ARG A 223 19.48 0.90 -25.98
CA ARG A 223 19.09 1.04 -24.57
C ARG A 223 19.58 2.34 -23.94
N VAL A 224 20.74 2.84 -24.38
CA VAL A 224 21.22 4.18 -24.02
C VAL A 224 20.37 5.21 -24.77
N PRO A 225 19.67 6.14 -24.10
CA PRO A 225 18.97 7.21 -24.81
C PRO A 225 20.00 8.14 -25.48
N ALA A 226 19.83 8.37 -26.79
CA ALA A 226 20.75 9.17 -27.60
C ALA A 226 20.95 10.59 -27.02
N ASP A 227 19.87 11.21 -26.55
CA ASP A 227 19.91 12.48 -25.81
C ASP A 227 19.91 12.23 -24.29
N GLN A 228 21.11 12.14 -23.70
CA GLN A 228 21.29 12.04 -22.25
C GLN A 228 20.73 13.27 -21.50
N SER A 229 20.77 14.45 -22.13
CA SER A 229 20.17 15.70 -21.64
C SER A 229 18.64 15.62 -21.57
N LEU A 230 18.00 15.10 -22.64
CA LEU A 230 16.56 14.87 -22.68
C LEU A 230 16.14 13.81 -21.64
N MET A 231 16.93 12.74 -21.48
CA MET A 231 16.73 11.74 -20.43
C MET A 231 16.75 12.38 -19.04
N LEU A 232 17.79 13.15 -18.70
CA LEU A 232 17.91 13.83 -17.41
C LEU A 232 16.75 14.80 -17.16
N THR A 233 16.38 15.59 -18.17
CA THR A 233 15.25 16.52 -18.12
C THR A 233 13.93 15.79 -17.89
N ALA A 234 13.69 14.66 -18.57
CA ALA A 234 12.51 13.83 -18.38
C ALA A 234 12.44 13.20 -16.98
N PHE A 235 13.55 12.68 -16.44
CA PHE A 235 13.59 12.19 -15.06
C PHE A 235 13.34 13.29 -14.03
N THR A 236 13.93 14.48 -14.24
CA THR A 236 13.75 15.63 -13.33
C THR A 236 12.30 16.14 -13.36
N ALA A 237 11.70 16.24 -14.55
CA ALA A 237 10.30 16.61 -14.72
C ALA A 237 9.35 15.57 -14.12
N ALA A 238 9.60 14.28 -14.33
CA ALA A 238 8.81 13.20 -13.72
C ALA A 238 8.93 13.20 -12.18
N GLY A 239 10.13 13.41 -11.64
CA GLY A 239 10.37 13.57 -10.21
C GLY A 239 9.65 14.80 -9.62
N ALA A 240 9.67 15.93 -10.32
CA ALA A 240 8.92 17.12 -9.93
C ALA A 240 7.41 16.89 -9.92
N VAL A 241 6.85 16.26 -10.97
CA VAL A 241 5.42 15.92 -11.04
C VAL A 241 5.03 14.93 -9.94
N LEU A 242 5.82 13.88 -9.69
CA LEU A 242 5.57 12.93 -8.60
C LEU A 242 5.67 13.60 -7.22
N SER A 243 6.59 14.54 -7.02
CA SER A 243 6.68 15.34 -5.80
C SER A 243 5.46 16.24 -5.61
N ILE A 244 5.01 16.95 -6.66
CA ILE A 244 3.79 17.77 -6.61
C ILE A 244 2.55 16.92 -6.29
N LEU A 245 2.42 15.74 -6.92
CA LEU A 245 1.34 14.79 -6.61
C LEU A 245 1.40 14.31 -5.16
N PHE A 246 2.59 13.95 -4.66
CA PHE A 246 2.78 13.55 -3.26
C PHE A 246 2.37 14.65 -2.28
N TRP A 247 2.82 15.90 -2.49
CA TRP A 247 2.46 17.05 -1.66
C TRP A 247 0.99 17.47 -1.78
N ALA A 248 0.34 17.23 -2.93
CA ALA A 248 -1.09 17.47 -3.10
C ALA A 248 -1.98 16.41 -2.41
N VAL A 249 -1.44 15.21 -2.14
CA VAL A 249 -2.16 14.07 -1.55
C VAL A 249 -1.99 14.01 -0.03
N LEU A 250 -0.81 14.38 0.49
CA LEU A 250 -0.52 14.42 1.93
C LEU A 250 -1.61 15.09 2.80
N PRO A 251 -2.24 16.22 2.42
CA PRO A 251 -3.28 16.87 3.24
C PRO A 251 -4.53 16.00 3.50
N VAL A 252 -4.78 15.00 2.66
CA VAL A 252 -5.91 14.06 2.78
C VAL A 252 -5.50 12.78 3.50
N SER A 253 -4.21 12.41 3.43
CA SER A 253 -3.66 11.19 4.06
C SER A 253 -3.25 11.38 5.52
N THR A 254 -3.02 12.62 6.00
CA THR A 254 -2.79 12.89 7.42
C THR A 254 -4.08 12.74 8.23
N PRO A 255 -4.10 12.00 9.36
CA PRO A 255 -5.29 11.90 10.20
C PRO A 255 -5.71 13.28 10.73
N HIS A 256 -6.83 13.82 10.22
CA HIS A 256 -7.50 14.93 10.88
C HIS A 256 -7.95 14.47 12.28
N PRO A 257 -7.74 15.28 13.34
CA PRO A 257 -8.29 14.95 14.65
C PRO A 257 -9.81 14.89 14.54
N HIS A 258 -10.38 13.71 14.81
CA HIS A 258 -11.83 13.51 14.86
C HIS A 258 -12.47 14.55 15.79
N GLU A 259 -13.69 15.02 15.50
CA GLU A 259 -14.29 16.12 16.26
C GLU A 259 -14.42 15.84 17.76
N CYS A 260 -14.55 14.56 18.14
CA CYS A 260 -14.52 14.08 19.53
C CYS A 260 -13.20 14.37 20.28
N CYS A 261 -12.11 14.62 19.56
CA CYS A 261 -10.75 14.78 20.06
C CYS A 261 -10.06 16.02 19.47
N LYS A 262 -10.79 17.15 19.34
CA LYS A 262 -10.13 18.46 19.31
C LYS A 262 -9.27 18.56 20.60
N PRO A 263 -7.95 18.79 20.51
CA PRO A 263 -7.16 19.05 21.72
C PRO A 263 -7.78 20.25 22.43
N ALA A 264 -7.88 20.19 23.75
CA ALA A 264 -8.45 21.27 24.54
C ALA A 264 -7.71 22.56 24.15
N ALA A 265 -8.46 23.62 23.80
CA ALA A 265 -7.86 24.86 23.36
C ALA A 265 -7.08 25.45 24.53
N GLU A 266 -5.76 25.25 24.53
CA GLU A 266 -4.87 25.87 25.50
C GLU A 266 -5.09 27.38 25.39
N THR A 267 -5.59 27.96 26.49
CA THR A 267 -5.76 29.40 26.60
C THR A 267 -4.38 30.01 26.60
N VAL A 268 -3.90 30.36 25.41
CA VAL A 268 -2.58 30.96 25.17
C VAL A 268 -2.39 32.06 26.19
N ALA A 269 -1.49 31.83 27.15
CA ALA A 269 -1.28 32.77 28.23
C ALA A 269 -0.94 34.13 27.62
N PRO A 270 -1.67 35.20 27.96
CA PRO A 270 -1.50 36.49 27.30
C PRO A 270 -0.03 36.92 27.42
N PRO A 271 0.59 37.39 26.30
CA PRO A 271 2.03 37.57 26.22
C PRO A 271 2.54 38.43 27.39
N PHE A 272 3.64 38.00 28.01
CA PHE A 272 4.12 38.57 29.26
C PHE A 272 4.49 40.05 29.10
N ASP A 273 3.58 40.91 29.53
CA ASP A 273 3.69 42.37 29.43
C ASP A 273 4.70 42.89 30.46
N ALA A 274 5.97 42.98 30.01
CA ALA A 274 7.10 43.38 30.82
C ALA A 274 6.98 44.80 31.41
N GLN A 275 6.30 45.73 30.71
CA GLN A 275 6.06 47.08 31.25
C GLN A 275 5.05 47.05 32.40
N LYS A 276 4.04 46.18 32.31
CA LYS A 276 3.00 46.03 33.34
C LYS A 276 3.50 45.31 34.59
N SER A 277 4.45 44.38 34.46
CA SER A 277 5.15 43.80 35.61
C SER A 277 6.17 44.75 36.24
N LEU A 278 6.96 45.49 35.43
CA LEU A 278 7.88 46.53 35.92
C LEU A 278 7.16 47.64 36.70
N SER A 279 6.08 48.22 36.15
CA SER A 279 5.31 49.29 36.82
C SER A 279 4.58 48.80 38.08
N LYS A 280 4.27 47.51 38.19
CA LYS A 280 3.79 46.90 39.45
C LYS A 280 4.92 46.74 40.47
N GLY A 281 6.12 46.40 40.01
CA GLY A 281 7.34 46.37 40.84
C GLY A 281 7.72 47.74 41.39
N GLU A 282 7.70 48.79 40.56
CA GLU A 282 7.99 50.17 40.98
C GLU A 282 7.03 50.67 42.06
N LYS A 283 5.73 50.37 41.91
CA LYS A 283 4.73 50.67 42.94
C LYS A 283 4.97 49.89 44.22
N ALA A 284 5.30 48.60 44.13
CA ALA A 284 5.63 47.78 45.30
C ALA A 284 6.90 48.27 46.03
N PHE A 285 7.89 48.78 45.30
CA PHE A 285 9.08 49.43 45.87
C PHE A 285 8.72 50.71 46.63
N LYS A 286 7.94 51.62 46.03
CA LYS A 286 7.49 52.86 46.70
C LYS A 286 6.62 52.57 47.94
N ASP A 287 5.77 51.56 47.85
CA ASP A 287 5.00 51.03 49.00
C ASP A 287 5.90 50.44 50.10
N ALA A 288 7.06 49.88 49.75
CA ALA A 288 8.04 49.35 50.69
C ALA A 288 8.90 50.47 51.31
N GLU A 289 9.36 51.44 50.52
CA GLU A 289 10.07 52.64 51.00
C GLU A 289 9.22 53.42 52.00
N LEU A 290 7.93 53.67 51.69
CA LEU A 290 7.00 54.32 52.61
C LEU A 290 6.78 53.52 53.90
N LYS A 291 6.77 52.18 53.84
CA LYS A 291 6.66 51.31 55.02
C LYS A 291 7.97 51.28 55.83
N ILE A 292 9.14 51.31 55.18
CA ILE A 292 10.43 51.41 55.85
C ILE A 292 10.56 52.76 56.56
N ALA A 293 10.27 53.88 55.89
CA ALA A 293 10.29 55.20 56.51
C ALA A 293 9.29 55.31 57.68
N ALA A 294 8.10 54.72 57.57
CA ALA A 294 7.13 54.66 58.67
C ALA A 294 7.57 53.73 59.82
N ILE A 295 8.36 52.68 59.55
CA ILE A 295 8.97 51.82 60.57
C ILE A 295 10.14 52.55 61.24
N GLU A 296 10.98 53.26 60.50
CA GLU A 296 12.08 54.06 61.03
C GLU A 296 11.56 55.16 61.96
N GLN A 297 10.54 55.92 61.53
CA GLN A 297 9.85 56.90 62.39
C GLN A 297 9.29 56.25 63.65
N ARG A 298 8.58 55.11 63.53
CA ARG A 298 8.08 54.38 64.70
C ARG A 298 9.17 53.84 65.60
N SER A 299 10.34 53.44 65.08
CA SER A 299 11.46 53.03 65.92
C SER A 299 12.11 54.20 66.67
N ALA A 300 12.16 55.38 66.05
CA ALA A 300 12.61 56.63 66.70
C ALA A 300 11.61 57.17 67.74
N GLU A 301 10.37 56.66 67.75
CA GLU A 301 9.37 56.88 68.79
C GLU A 301 9.44 55.77 69.86
N ASP A 302 9.49 54.48 69.46
CA ASP A 302 9.57 53.30 70.35
C ASP A 302 10.83 53.27 71.25
N GLU A 303 11.97 53.82 70.78
CA GLU A 303 13.17 53.96 71.63
C GLU A 303 12.97 54.93 72.81
N LYS A 304 11.95 55.79 72.79
CA LYS A 304 11.63 56.69 73.91
C LYS A 304 10.82 56.01 75.02
N ASP A 305 10.03 54.98 74.68
CA ASP A 305 9.05 54.38 75.62
C ASP A 305 9.48 53.04 76.24
N LYS A 306 10.53 52.36 75.74
CA LYS A 306 10.96 51.03 76.23
C LYS A 306 11.73 51.03 77.57
N GLN A 307 11.40 51.93 78.50
CA GLN A 307 12.07 52.09 79.80
C GLN A 307 11.23 51.64 81.03
N LYS A 308 10.54 50.47 81.02
CA LYS A 308 9.94 49.81 82.22
C LYS A 308 9.45 48.34 82.03
N GLY A 309 10.10 47.36 82.70
CA GLY A 309 9.59 46.05 83.23
C GLY A 309 9.03 44.95 82.29
N GLY A 310 8.92 43.65 82.66
CA GLY A 310 9.63 42.89 83.72
C GLY A 310 8.98 41.57 84.28
N LYS A 311 9.47 40.37 83.85
CA LYS A 311 9.44 39.01 84.54
C LYS A 311 8.07 38.30 84.82
N ASP A 312 7.92 36.97 85.12
CA ASP A 312 8.81 35.78 85.34
C ASP A 312 8.14 34.38 84.99
N LYS A 313 8.57 33.20 85.53
CA LYS A 313 8.30 31.80 85.04
C LYS A 313 7.91 30.67 86.07
N ALA A 314 7.38 29.53 85.54
CA ALA A 314 7.39 28.10 86.02
C ALA A 314 6.39 27.61 87.12
N GLY A 315 6.03 26.30 87.31
CA GLY A 315 6.35 24.99 86.65
C GLY A 315 5.70 23.73 87.34
N VAL A 316 6.17 22.47 87.08
CA VAL A 316 5.79 21.11 87.68
C VAL A 316 4.57 20.37 87.01
N LYS A 317 4.50 19.08 86.56
CA LYS A 317 4.97 17.66 86.85
C LYS A 317 3.93 16.78 87.64
N GLU A 318 3.75 15.44 87.54
CA GLU A 318 4.03 14.34 86.55
C GLU A 318 3.42 12.95 87.01
N SER A 319 3.40 11.89 86.17
CA SER A 319 3.33 10.40 86.45
C SER A 319 2.07 9.51 86.09
N SER A 320 2.31 8.19 85.82
CA SER A 320 1.41 7.09 85.32
C SER A 320 2.05 5.69 85.64
N PRO A 321 1.72 4.46 85.08
CA PRO A 321 0.64 3.92 84.21
C PRO A 321 0.14 2.45 84.60
N LYS A 322 -0.34 1.62 83.62
CA LYS A 322 -0.68 0.15 83.62
C LYS A 322 -2.08 -0.28 84.17
N ASN A 323 -2.80 -1.34 83.74
CA ASN A 323 -2.79 -2.38 82.65
C ASN A 323 -4.19 -3.11 82.66
N GLU A 324 -4.66 -4.07 81.83
CA GLU A 324 -4.49 -4.56 80.42
C GLU A 324 -5.52 -5.73 80.17
N GLY A 325 -5.98 -6.07 78.93
CA GLY A 325 -6.86 -7.24 78.69
C GLY A 325 -7.36 -7.51 77.23
N LYS A 326 -7.46 -8.79 76.82
CA LYS A 326 -7.79 -9.39 75.48
C LYS A 326 -9.27 -9.90 75.38
N PRO A 327 -9.81 -10.49 74.27
CA PRO A 327 -9.61 -10.28 72.80
C PRO A 327 -10.87 -10.42 71.86
N ALA A 328 -10.75 -9.96 70.59
CA ALA A 328 -11.25 -10.49 69.28
C ALA A 328 -12.73 -10.96 68.97
N GLN A 329 -13.37 -10.30 67.96
CA GLN A 329 -14.08 -10.77 66.71
C GLN A 329 -15.09 -11.97 66.70
N PRO A 330 -16.01 -12.17 65.69
CA PRO A 330 -15.93 -11.83 64.24
C PRO A 330 -17.26 -11.44 63.48
N ALA A 331 -17.25 -11.52 62.12
CA ALA A 331 -18.36 -11.75 61.15
C ALA A 331 -19.30 -10.56 60.71
N ALA A 332 -19.93 -10.53 59.51
CA ALA A 332 -19.66 -11.16 58.18
C ALA A 332 -20.61 -10.64 57.03
N GLY A 333 -20.18 -10.73 55.76
CA GLY A 333 -21.01 -10.75 54.52
C GLY A 333 -21.51 -9.40 53.95
N LYS A 334 -21.97 -9.28 52.68
CA LYS A 334 -21.96 -10.18 51.49
C LYS A 334 -22.25 -9.34 50.19
N PRO A 335 -21.84 -9.73 48.95
CA PRO A 335 -22.03 -8.89 47.74
C PRO A 335 -23.02 -9.45 46.67
N ALA A 336 -23.53 -8.55 45.79
CA ALA A 336 -24.16 -8.78 44.48
C ALA A 336 -24.41 -7.40 43.77
N GLY A 337 -24.62 -7.24 42.46
CA GLY A 337 -24.46 -8.16 41.32
C GLY A 337 -25.30 -7.78 40.08
N SER A 338 -24.68 -7.78 38.89
CA SER A 338 -25.20 -7.92 37.50
C SER A 338 -26.41 -7.10 36.95
N GLY A 339 -26.30 -6.68 35.69
CA GLY A 339 -27.40 -6.21 34.81
C GLY A 339 -27.34 -4.72 34.46
N LYS A 340 -27.51 -4.29 33.21
CA LYS A 340 -27.77 -4.99 31.93
C LYS A 340 -26.80 -4.51 30.84
#